data_AF-A0A7J9WFF5-F1
#
_entry.id   AF-A0A7J9WFF5-F1
#
_cell.length_a   1.000
_cell.length_b   1.000
_cell.length_c   1.000
_cell.angle_alpha   90.00
_cell.angle_beta   90.00
_cell.angle_gamma   90.00
#
_symmetry.space_group_name_H-M   'P 1'
#
loop_
_entity.id
_entity.type
_entity.pdbx_description
1 polymer ?
#
loop_
_entity_poly.entity_id
_entity_poly.type
_entity_poly.pdbx_seq_one_letter_code
_entity_poly.pdbx_strand_id
1 'polypeptide(L)'
;MGVVVGRVDLDRPLELTSSLFDPRRREIRAPQRLVQRRLRRLPLDCQLQHLGSAAEVAAVEALTPLGVQGVDDVVVVVRHAHLSRPLSPHSTIRERPTTEGSTAPVVDAAPFRALRYDTAIAGDPATTSAPAYDDLGRFQYAQHRTASPYTVLELLAGAGDDQSGGYESAGAAYRRWLRTGVLVEHSHPAFYLYEIHELRRAVPAVLRGVLAAVAVTGDTLLPHERVESHRIENRLRRLAAVPADLAPVFAVHTAAGRDFRDVVDAAPHTPPLIAFTDEVGADHRIWPVTESDAHHTLAMGLRGVRAVIADGHHRFAAAVELQRLQPQQRRTLTYLVDATAYGPQLLPVHRVATRVPRDLARRLREVSTVTPVPIEALEDALAAVHGPALGWRTAGDEGWLLIAHDAELVRRMPRERSTAWRRLDTAVFEYLVRPVLGDAEITYRAGDGASQGALRPGSALFLVRPPPLETVYSCALEGEAMPAKSTWFRPKPRAGVVMRSLDSGT
;
A
#
# COMPACT_ATOMS: atom_id res chain seq x y z
N MET A 1 -19.77 10.82 -35.70
CA MET A 1 -18.58 11.47 -35.11
C MET A 1 -19.09 12.40 -34.03
N GLY A 2 -18.71 12.19 -32.77
CA GLY A 2 -19.00 13.14 -31.70
C GLY A 2 -17.69 13.87 -31.37
N VAL A 3 -17.72 15.19 -31.32
CA VAL A 3 -16.62 15.99 -30.81
C VAL A 3 -16.96 16.35 -29.36
N VAL A 4 -16.10 15.92 -28.44
CA VAL A 4 -15.98 16.50 -27.10
C VAL A 4 -14.99 17.65 -27.22
N VAL A 5 -15.38 18.88 -26.87
CA VAL A 5 -14.41 19.97 -26.62
C VAL A 5 -14.57 20.47 -25.21
N GLY A 6 -13.42 20.53 -24.52
CA GLY A 6 -13.28 20.88 -23.12
C GLY A 6 -13.07 19.63 -22.29
N ARG A 7 -11.80 19.26 -22.07
CA ARG A 7 -11.42 18.20 -21.11
C ARG A 7 -12.13 18.45 -19.77
N VAL A 8 -13.11 17.63 -19.44
CA VAL A 8 -13.30 17.24 -18.04
C VAL A 8 -12.72 15.84 -17.96
N ASP A 9 -11.42 15.79 -17.67
CA ASP A 9 -10.83 14.57 -17.17
C ASP A 9 -11.33 14.40 -15.74
N LEU A 10 -12.27 13.48 -15.53
CA LEU A 10 -12.84 13.20 -14.21
C LEU A 10 -11.80 12.62 -13.23
N ASP A 11 -10.66 12.17 -13.74
CA ASP A 11 -9.54 11.67 -12.94
C ASP A 11 -8.51 12.78 -12.63
N ARG A 12 -8.60 13.96 -13.27
CA ARG A 12 -7.70 15.12 -13.07
C ARG A 12 -8.41 16.48 -13.24
N PRO A 13 -9.29 16.88 -12.33
CA PRO A 13 -10.07 18.12 -12.45
C PRO A 13 -9.25 19.43 -12.38
N LEU A 14 -7.97 19.38 -12.01
CA LEU A 14 -7.09 20.56 -11.85
C LEU A 14 -6.23 20.90 -13.08
N GLU A 15 -6.31 20.14 -14.18
CA GLU A 15 -5.54 20.43 -15.41
C GLU A 15 -6.09 21.60 -16.25
N LEU A 16 -7.15 22.28 -15.80
CA LEU A 16 -7.59 23.56 -16.37
C LEU A 16 -6.67 24.68 -15.91
N THR A 17 -5.48 24.71 -16.50
CA THR A 17 -4.61 25.88 -16.43
C THR A 17 -5.35 27.07 -17.06
N SER A 18 -5.19 28.25 -16.43
CA SER A 18 -5.69 29.55 -16.87
C SER A 18 -5.12 30.05 -18.20
N SER A 19 -4.56 29.15 -19.03
CA SER A 19 -4.10 29.49 -20.36
C SER A 19 -5.30 29.69 -21.28
N LEU A 20 -5.62 30.97 -21.47
CA LEU A 20 -6.41 31.57 -22.55
C LEU A 20 -6.84 30.57 -23.63
N PHE A 21 -8.11 30.16 -23.56
CA PHE A 21 -8.80 29.51 -24.67
C PHE A 21 -8.81 30.51 -25.84
N ASP A 22 -8.02 30.28 -26.89
CA ASP A 22 -8.14 31.00 -28.16
C ASP A 22 -9.23 30.31 -29.00
N PRO A 23 -10.43 30.91 -29.15
CA PRO A 23 -11.55 30.29 -29.87
C PRO A 23 -11.28 30.11 -31.38
N ARG A 24 -10.13 30.56 -31.91
CA ARG A 24 -9.78 30.47 -33.33
C ARG A 24 -8.96 29.23 -33.70
N ARG A 25 -8.42 28.49 -32.73
CA ARG A 25 -7.69 27.24 -33.00
C ARG A 25 -8.63 26.04 -33.01
N ARG A 26 -9.09 25.65 -34.20
CA ARG A 26 -9.80 24.38 -34.42
C ARG A 26 -8.77 23.28 -34.69
N GLU A 27 -8.64 22.32 -33.76
CA GLU A 27 -7.87 21.10 -33.99
C GLU A 27 -8.85 19.96 -34.34
N ILE A 28 -8.80 19.45 -35.57
CA ILE A 28 -9.61 18.31 -36.01
C ILE A 28 -8.73 17.06 -35.91
N ARG A 29 -9.10 16.12 -35.04
CA ARG A 29 -8.41 14.83 -34.87
C ARG A 29 -9.21 13.67 -35.43
N ALA A 30 -8.54 12.53 -35.62
CA ALA A 30 -9.16 11.31 -36.11
C ALA A 30 -10.29 10.82 -35.19
N PRO A 31 -11.38 10.23 -35.74
CA PRO A 31 -12.49 9.75 -34.93
C PRO A 31 -12.06 8.67 -33.95
N GLN A 32 -12.38 8.85 -32.66
CA GLN A 32 -12.22 7.80 -31.64
C GLN A 32 -13.56 7.11 -31.39
N ARG A 33 -13.56 5.78 -31.24
CA ARG A 33 -14.73 5.00 -30.84
C ARG A 33 -14.93 5.14 -29.34
N LEU A 34 -16.08 5.66 -28.91
CA LEU A 34 -16.49 5.58 -27.50
C LEU A 34 -16.80 4.12 -27.14
N VAL A 35 -16.28 3.67 -26.00
CA VAL A 35 -16.66 2.37 -25.40
C VAL A 35 -18.17 2.40 -25.16
N GLN A 36 -18.89 1.33 -25.52
CA GLN A 36 -20.35 1.22 -25.44
C GLN A 36 -20.87 1.46 -24.00
N ARG A 37 -21.08 2.72 -23.64
CA ARG A 37 -21.73 3.16 -22.41
C ARG A 37 -22.84 4.13 -22.77
N ARG A 38 -23.99 4.04 -22.10
CA ARG A 38 -25.10 4.99 -22.28
C ARG A 38 -24.64 6.39 -21.89
N LEU A 39 -24.75 7.33 -22.81
CA LEU A 39 -24.61 8.76 -22.52
C LEU A 39 -25.77 9.19 -21.62
N ARG A 40 -25.50 10.00 -20.58
CA ARG A 40 -26.53 10.60 -19.71
C ARG A 40 -26.61 12.09 -19.99
N ARG A 41 -27.84 12.59 -20.15
CA ARG A 41 -28.13 14.03 -20.26
C ARG A 41 -28.16 14.62 -18.83
N LEU A 42 -27.43 15.70 -18.60
CA LEU A 42 -27.46 16.43 -17.32
C LEU A 42 -28.37 17.66 -17.45
N PRO A 43 -29.21 17.97 -16.45
CA PRO A 43 -30.01 19.20 -16.44
C PRO A 43 -29.11 20.43 -16.18
N LEU A 44 -29.54 21.59 -16.70
CA LEU A 44 -28.85 22.89 -16.56
C LEU A 44 -28.61 23.28 -15.09
N ASP A 45 -29.44 22.80 -14.19
CA ASP A 45 -29.45 23.21 -12.79
C ASP A 45 -28.72 22.19 -11.90
N CYS A 46 -27.95 21.27 -12.50
CA CYS A 46 -27.25 20.25 -11.73
C CYS A 46 -25.99 20.82 -11.07
N GLN A 47 -25.87 20.62 -9.76
CA GLN A 47 -24.62 20.85 -9.04
C GLN A 47 -23.77 19.58 -9.05
N LEU A 48 -22.53 19.72 -9.49
CA LEU A 48 -21.54 18.65 -9.44
C LEU A 48 -20.64 18.87 -8.23
N GLN A 49 -20.61 17.90 -7.31
CA GLN A 49 -19.77 17.93 -6.12
C GLN A 49 -18.64 16.91 -6.23
N HIS A 50 -17.41 17.37 -6.05
CA HIS A 50 -16.24 16.49 -5.98
C HIS A 50 -15.18 17.11 -5.06
N LEU A 51 -14.70 16.33 -4.08
CA LEU A 51 -13.60 16.69 -3.17
C LEU A 51 -13.72 18.11 -2.56
N GLY A 52 -14.91 18.47 -2.07
CA GLY A 52 -15.15 19.74 -1.37
C GLY A 52 -15.33 20.97 -2.28
N SER A 53 -15.37 20.78 -3.60
CA SER A 53 -15.66 21.83 -4.58
C SER A 53 -17.02 21.60 -5.25
N ALA A 54 -17.76 22.69 -5.50
CA ALA A 54 -19.02 22.67 -6.23
C ALA A 54 -18.87 23.40 -7.57
N ALA A 55 -19.44 22.83 -8.63
CA ALA A 55 -19.55 23.45 -9.95
C ALA A 55 -21.00 23.43 -10.44
N GLU A 56 -21.40 24.48 -11.15
CA GLU A 56 -22.73 24.61 -11.77
C GLU A 56 -22.62 24.68 -13.30
N VAL A 57 -23.57 24.07 -13.98
CA VAL A 57 -23.70 24.15 -15.44
C VAL A 57 -24.28 25.53 -15.79
N ALA A 58 -23.48 26.38 -16.44
CA ALA A 58 -23.82 27.80 -16.60
C ALA A 58 -24.58 28.13 -17.91
N ALA A 59 -24.43 27.31 -18.96
CA ALA A 59 -25.23 27.42 -20.18
C ALA A 59 -25.19 26.14 -21.01
N VAL A 60 -26.27 25.91 -21.75
CA VAL A 60 -26.39 24.90 -22.82
C VAL A 60 -26.65 25.67 -24.11
N GLU A 61 -25.67 25.68 -25.02
CA GLU A 61 -25.88 26.21 -26.37
C GLU A 61 -26.12 25.08 -27.35
N ALA A 62 -27.18 25.21 -28.15
CA ALA A 62 -27.47 24.32 -29.27
C ALA A 62 -26.59 24.72 -30.46
N LEU A 63 -25.85 23.77 -31.03
CA LEU A 63 -25.09 24.03 -32.25
C LEU A 63 -26.01 23.95 -33.47
N THR A 64 -25.87 24.89 -34.40
CA THR A 64 -26.52 24.81 -35.71
C THR A 64 -25.83 23.71 -36.53
N PRO A 65 -26.55 22.68 -37.00
CA PRO A 65 -25.92 21.55 -37.68
C PRO A 65 -25.33 22.01 -39.02
N LEU A 66 -24.03 21.73 -39.21
CA LEU A 66 -23.38 21.79 -40.53
C LEU A 66 -23.81 20.56 -41.34
N GLY A 67 -25.05 20.58 -41.83
CA GLY A 67 -25.48 19.77 -42.97
C GLY A 67 -25.79 18.29 -42.73
N VAL A 68 -26.02 17.84 -41.49
CA VAL A 68 -26.54 16.49 -41.22
C VAL A 68 -27.90 16.60 -40.54
N GLN A 69 -28.97 16.18 -41.23
CA GLN A 69 -30.30 16.10 -40.62
C GLN A 69 -30.37 14.93 -39.64
N GLY A 70 -30.79 15.20 -38.40
CA GLY A 70 -31.26 14.17 -37.47
C GLY A 70 -30.45 13.96 -36.19
N VAL A 71 -29.58 14.88 -35.77
CA VAL A 71 -28.91 14.80 -34.45
C VAL A 71 -28.92 16.17 -33.76
N ASP A 72 -29.44 16.23 -32.54
CA ASP A 72 -29.37 17.41 -31.68
C ASP A 72 -27.98 17.50 -31.03
N ASP A 73 -27.19 18.50 -31.42
CA ASP A 73 -25.86 18.77 -30.86
C ASP A 73 -25.97 19.70 -29.63
N VAL A 74 -25.33 19.34 -28.50
CA VAL A 74 -25.35 20.12 -27.24
C VAL A 74 -23.93 20.40 -26.74
N VAL A 75 -23.60 21.67 -26.46
CA VAL A 75 -22.37 22.08 -25.74
C VAL A 75 -22.73 22.49 -24.30
N VAL A 76 -21.94 22.05 -23.32
CA VAL A 76 -22.07 22.42 -21.90
C VAL A 76 -20.94 23.37 -21.51
N VAL A 77 -21.26 24.61 -21.11
CA VAL A 77 -20.29 25.60 -20.62
C VAL A 77 -20.39 25.65 -19.09
N VAL A 78 -19.26 25.43 -18.39
CA VAL A 78 -19.17 25.48 -16.93
C VAL A 78 -18.41 26.76 -16.53
N ARG A 79 -18.98 27.60 -15.64
CA ARG A 79 -18.27 28.75 -15.05
C ARG A 79 -17.80 28.40 -13.63
N HIS A 80 -16.54 28.66 -13.33
CA HIS A 80 -16.04 28.69 -11.95
C HIS A 80 -16.17 30.11 -11.39
N ALA A 81 -16.74 30.25 -10.20
CA ALA A 81 -16.68 31.49 -9.42
C ALA A 81 -15.86 31.25 -8.15
N HIS A 82 -14.72 31.93 -8.02
CA HIS A 82 -14.05 32.11 -6.74
C HIS A 82 -14.87 33.10 -5.90
N LEU A 83 -15.43 32.65 -4.77
CA LEU A 83 -16.11 33.55 -3.84
C LEU A 83 -15.11 34.13 -2.84
N SER A 84 -14.69 35.36 -3.09
CA SER A 84 -14.06 36.25 -2.11
C SER A 84 -15.18 36.99 -1.34
N ARG A 85 -15.30 36.75 -0.02
CA ARG A 85 -16.27 37.33 0.96
C ARG A 85 -16.38 38.88 0.92
N PRO A 86 -17.34 39.56 1.64
CA PRO A 86 -18.61 39.14 2.30
C PRO A 86 -19.82 40.12 2.10
N LEU A 87 -21.07 39.71 2.40
CA LEU A 87 -22.19 40.62 2.77
C LEU A 87 -23.16 39.95 3.78
N SER A 88 -23.49 40.70 4.85
CA SER A 88 -24.51 40.48 5.90
C SER A 88 -25.42 41.74 5.91
N PRO A 89 -26.69 41.78 6.40
CA PRO A 89 -27.09 41.34 7.75
C PRO A 89 -28.53 40.76 7.93
N HIS A 90 -28.77 40.25 9.13
CA HIS A 90 -30.04 39.83 9.75
C HIS A 90 -30.53 38.39 9.49
N SER A 91 -29.99 37.45 10.27
CA SER A 91 -30.79 36.84 11.32
C SER A 91 -29.87 36.31 12.44
N THR A 92 -30.43 36.29 13.63
CA THR A 92 -29.80 36.30 14.95
C THR A 92 -28.83 35.15 15.24
N ILE A 93 -27.74 35.54 15.88
CA ILE A 93 -26.66 34.74 16.43
C ILE A 93 -27.19 33.71 17.44
N ARG A 94 -26.93 32.43 17.17
CA ARG A 94 -26.58 31.46 18.22
C ARG A 94 -25.17 30.99 17.88
N GLU A 95 -24.22 31.35 18.74
CA GLU A 95 -22.80 31.04 18.60
C GLU A 95 -22.60 29.54 18.37
N ARG A 96 -22.01 29.20 17.22
CA ARG A 96 -21.34 27.90 17.05
C ARG A 96 -19.89 28.10 17.49
N PRO A 97 -19.37 27.30 18.43
CA PRO A 97 -18.01 27.44 18.89
C PRO A 97 -17.05 27.23 17.71
N THR A 98 -16.00 28.02 17.71
CA THR A 98 -14.76 27.75 17.01
C THR A 98 -14.37 26.29 17.21
N THR A 99 -14.47 25.44 16.18
CA THR A 99 -13.75 24.17 16.19
C THR A 99 -12.30 24.47 15.88
N GLU A 100 -11.56 24.80 16.94
CA GLU A 100 -10.21 24.29 17.13
C GLU A 100 -10.24 22.76 16.96
N GLY A 101 -9.20 22.21 16.33
CA GLY A 101 -8.98 20.77 16.25
C GLY A 101 -9.07 20.20 14.84
N SER A 102 -8.02 20.39 14.03
CA SER A 102 -7.59 19.29 13.16
C SER A 102 -7.13 18.20 14.11
N THR A 103 -8.00 17.25 14.47
CA THR A 103 -7.60 16.12 15.32
C THR A 103 -6.48 15.40 14.61
N ALA A 104 -5.34 15.23 15.28
CA ALA A 104 -4.28 14.36 14.78
C ALA A 104 -4.89 12.99 14.42
N PRO A 105 -4.41 12.31 13.37
CA PRO A 105 -4.84 10.95 13.08
C PRO A 105 -4.66 10.08 14.33
N VAL A 106 -5.70 9.35 14.68
CA VAL A 106 -5.80 8.56 15.91
C VAL A 106 -5.86 7.09 15.50
N VAL A 107 -4.91 6.26 15.96
CA VAL A 107 -5.10 4.81 15.88
C VAL A 107 -6.12 4.38 16.95
N ASP A 108 -7.39 4.36 16.56
CA ASP A 108 -8.47 3.78 17.37
C ASP A 108 -8.40 2.25 17.26
N ALA A 109 -7.70 1.63 18.22
CA ALA A 109 -7.54 0.19 18.34
C ALA A 109 -8.46 -0.37 19.44
N ALA A 110 -9.13 -1.48 19.12
CA ALA A 110 -10.00 -2.20 20.04
C ALA A 110 -9.62 -3.69 20.14
N PRO A 111 -9.88 -4.34 21.28
CA PRO A 111 -9.78 -5.79 21.39
C PRO A 111 -10.85 -6.44 20.51
N PHE A 112 -10.63 -7.68 20.10
CA PHE A 112 -11.55 -8.41 19.22
C PHE A 112 -11.58 -9.90 19.58
N ARG A 113 -12.65 -10.59 19.16
CA ARG A 113 -12.72 -12.05 19.27
C ARG A 113 -11.89 -12.65 18.14
N ALA A 114 -10.76 -13.28 18.48
CA ALA A 114 -9.95 -13.94 17.45
C ALA A 114 -10.64 -15.19 16.94
N LEU A 115 -10.59 -15.34 15.62
CA LEU A 115 -10.78 -16.60 14.93
C LEU A 115 -9.40 -17.26 14.78
N ARG A 116 -9.28 -18.52 15.21
CA ARG A 116 -8.03 -19.29 15.16
C ARG A 116 -8.28 -20.73 14.78
N TYR A 117 -7.23 -21.43 14.38
CA TYR A 117 -7.27 -22.87 14.23
C TYR A 117 -7.37 -23.58 15.59
N ASP A 118 -8.15 -24.65 15.64
CA ASP A 118 -8.02 -25.66 16.70
C ASP A 118 -6.88 -26.60 16.34
N THR A 119 -5.77 -26.54 17.07
CA THR A 119 -4.57 -27.33 16.77
C THR A 119 -4.78 -28.83 16.94
N ALA A 120 -5.78 -29.27 17.72
CA ALA A 120 -6.12 -30.68 17.85
C ALA A 120 -6.79 -31.25 16.58
N ILE A 121 -7.40 -30.38 15.77
CA ILE A 121 -8.09 -30.76 14.52
C ILE A 121 -7.25 -30.38 13.29
N ALA A 122 -6.74 -29.15 13.26
CA ALA A 122 -6.06 -28.57 12.12
C ALA A 122 -4.57 -28.88 12.06
N GLY A 123 -3.98 -29.29 13.19
CA GLY A 123 -2.55 -29.56 13.34
C GLY A 123 -1.72 -28.31 13.61
N ASP A 124 -0.45 -28.37 13.18
CA ASP A 124 0.58 -27.37 13.49
C ASP A 124 0.28 -25.99 12.84
N PRO A 125 0.28 -24.90 13.62
CA PRO A 125 0.24 -23.52 13.11
C PRO A 125 1.25 -23.22 12.00
N ALA A 126 2.42 -23.86 11.97
CA ALA A 126 3.42 -23.69 10.91
C ALA A 126 2.89 -24.08 9.53
N THR A 127 2.02 -25.10 9.45
CA THR A 127 1.48 -25.64 8.20
C THR A 127 0.11 -25.08 7.83
N THR A 128 -0.66 -24.65 8.83
CA THR A 128 -1.97 -23.99 8.63
C THR A 128 -1.83 -22.50 8.31
N SER A 129 -0.80 -21.83 8.83
CA SER A 129 -0.45 -20.46 8.47
C SER A 129 0.38 -20.38 7.19
N ALA A 130 0.52 -19.18 6.64
CA ALA A 130 1.38 -18.92 5.49
C ALA A 130 1.98 -17.51 5.56
N PRO A 131 3.10 -17.24 4.86
CA PRO A 131 3.56 -15.89 4.61
C PRO A 131 2.48 -15.03 3.94
N ALA A 132 2.69 -13.71 3.87
CA ALA A 132 1.81 -12.84 3.10
C ALA A 132 1.68 -13.39 1.67
N TYR A 133 0.44 -13.60 1.19
CA TYR A 133 0.19 -14.31 -0.07
C TYR A 133 0.95 -13.72 -1.27
N ASP A 134 1.12 -12.39 -1.29
CA ASP A 134 1.85 -11.68 -2.34
C ASP A 134 3.34 -12.08 -2.45
N ASP A 135 3.88 -12.80 -1.45
CA ASP A 135 5.27 -13.25 -1.39
C ASP A 135 5.46 -14.72 -1.87
N LEU A 136 4.38 -15.46 -2.20
CA LEU A 136 4.45 -16.90 -2.53
C LEU A 136 4.45 -17.19 -4.04
N GLY A 137 5.46 -17.96 -4.49
CA GLY A 137 5.47 -18.56 -5.81
C GLY A 137 4.60 -19.83 -5.91
N ARG A 138 4.31 -20.27 -7.15
CA ARG A 138 3.47 -21.47 -7.41
C ARG A 138 3.97 -22.74 -6.70
N PHE A 139 5.28 -22.91 -6.61
CA PHE A 139 5.88 -24.08 -5.96
C PHE A 139 5.64 -24.04 -4.44
N GLN A 140 5.90 -22.90 -3.79
CA GLN A 140 5.66 -22.74 -2.35
C GLN A 140 4.17 -22.93 -2.02
N TYR A 141 3.28 -22.39 -2.87
CA TYR A 141 1.85 -22.61 -2.75
C TYR A 141 1.47 -24.10 -2.74
N ALA A 142 2.01 -24.89 -3.67
CA ALA A 142 1.78 -26.33 -3.73
C ALA A 142 2.37 -27.09 -2.52
N GLN A 143 3.51 -26.64 -2.00
CA GLN A 143 4.11 -27.19 -0.78
C GLN A 143 3.18 -27.00 0.43
N HIS A 144 2.65 -25.78 0.64
CA HIS A 144 1.72 -25.51 1.74
C HIS A 144 0.45 -26.36 1.66
N ARG A 145 -0.12 -26.53 0.46
CA ARG A 145 -1.31 -27.38 0.28
C ARG A 145 -1.05 -28.86 0.56
N THR A 146 0.16 -29.34 0.21
CA THR A 146 0.57 -30.71 0.53
C THR A 146 0.82 -30.87 2.04
N ALA A 147 1.34 -29.84 2.70
CA ALA A 147 1.67 -29.87 4.12
C ALA A 147 0.43 -29.90 5.03
N SER A 148 -0.65 -29.20 4.67
CA SER A 148 -1.90 -29.23 5.43
C SER A 148 -3.14 -29.05 4.56
N PRO A 149 -4.20 -29.87 4.75
CA PRO A 149 -5.50 -29.66 4.12
C PRO A 149 -6.23 -28.42 4.67
N TYR A 150 -5.71 -27.81 5.73
CA TYR A 150 -6.28 -26.65 6.41
C TYR A 150 -5.43 -25.39 6.26
N THR A 151 -4.50 -25.35 5.29
CA THR A 151 -3.71 -24.16 5.02
C THR A 151 -4.59 -22.95 4.70
N VAL A 152 -4.32 -21.80 5.34
CA VAL A 152 -5.03 -20.53 5.14
C VAL A 152 -5.03 -20.09 3.68
N LEU A 153 -4.10 -20.61 2.88
CA LEU A 153 -4.04 -20.40 1.44
C LEU A 153 -5.30 -20.88 0.69
N GLU A 154 -5.98 -21.92 1.19
CA GLU A 154 -7.29 -22.34 0.65
C GLU A 154 -8.34 -21.23 0.78
N LEU A 155 -8.19 -20.38 1.79
CA LEU A 155 -9.06 -19.23 2.00
C LEU A 155 -8.57 -17.98 1.26
N LEU A 156 -7.26 -17.73 1.21
CA LEU A 156 -6.68 -16.53 0.61
C LEU A 156 -6.65 -16.54 -0.92
N ALA A 157 -6.43 -17.71 -1.52
CA ALA A 157 -5.90 -17.83 -2.88
C ALA A 157 -6.49 -19.00 -3.67
N GLY A 158 -7.71 -19.40 -3.31
CA GLY A 158 -8.41 -20.57 -3.87
C GLY A 158 -8.16 -20.76 -5.36
N ALA A 159 -7.89 -22.00 -5.77
CA ALA A 159 -7.37 -22.37 -7.09
C ALA A 159 -7.90 -21.49 -8.24
N GLY A 160 -7.05 -20.62 -8.79
CA GLY A 160 -7.37 -19.75 -9.91
C GLY A 160 -7.86 -18.37 -9.47
N ASP A 161 -6.93 -17.50 -9.04
CA ASP A 161 -7.19 -16.13 -8.59
C ASP A 161 -7.73 -15.15 -9.65
N ASP A 162 -8.13 -15.69 -10.81
CA ASP A 162 -8.79 -14.96 -11.91
C ASP A 162 -10.04 -15.69 -12.45
N GLN A 163 -10.51 -16.73 -11.76
CA GLN A 163 -11.69 -17.51 -12.14
C GLN A 163 -12.71 -17.54 -11.00
N SER A 164 -13.99 -17.33 -11.33
CA SER A 164 -15.10 -17.24 -10.36
C SER A 164 -15.16 -18.39 -9.34
N GLY A 165 -14.68 -19.59 -9.69
CA GLY A 165 -14.69 -20.76 -8.79
C GLY A 165 -13.74 -20.66 -7.58
N GLY A 166 -12.69 -19.83 -7.64
CA GLY A 166 -11.72 -19.69 -6.54
C GLY A 166 -12.31 -19.04 -5.28
N TYR A 167 -13.28 -18.13 -5.43
CA TYR A 167 -13.96 -17.49 -4.30
C TYR A 167 -15.00 -18.41 -3.66
N GLU A 168 -15.80 -19.10 -4.47
CA GLU A 168 -16.85 -20.02 -3.99
C GLU A 168 -16.24 -21.17 -3.18
N SER A 169 -15.15 -21.75 -3.68
CA SER A 169 -14.41 -22.80 -2.97
C SER A 169 -13.87 -22.32 -1.62
N ALA A 170 -13.27 -21.13 -1.57
CA ALA A 170 -12.76 -20.54 -0.34
C ALA A 170 -13.90 -20.29 0.68
N GLY A 171 -15.03 -19.75 0.24
CA GLY A 171 -16.20 -19.56 1.10
C GLY A 171 -16.79 -20.88 1.61
N ALA A 172 -16.83 -21.92 0.77
CA ALA A 172 -17.27 -23.25 1.17
C ALA A 172 -16.32 -23.89 2.20
N ALA A 173 -15.00 -23.74 2.01
CA ALA A 173 -13.98 -24.17 2.95
C ALA A 173 -14.11 -23.44 4.28
N TYR A 174 -14.22 -22.10 4.27
CA TYR A 174 -14.41 -21.27 5.47
C TYR A 174 -15.62 -21.72 6.29
N ARG A 175 -16.80 -21.82 5.65
CA ARG A 175 -18.03 -22.29 6.32
C ARG A 175 -17.90 -23.72 6.84
N ARG A 176 -17.25 -24.61 6.08
CA ARG A 176 -17.01 -25.99 6.53
C ARG A 176 -16.13 -25.98 7.77
N TRP A 177 -15.03 -25.24 7.77
CA TRP A 177 -14.07 -25.20 8.88
C TRP A 177 -14.67 -24.64 10.17
N LEU A 178 -15.54 -23.62 10.07
CA LEU A 178 -16.32 -23.15 11.21
C LEU A 178 -17.25 -24.25 11.75
N ARG A 179 -18.02 -24.91 10.88
CA ARG A 179 -18.98 -25.96 11.31
C ARG A 179 -18.29 -27.19 11.91
N THR A 180 -17.11 -27.55 11.41
CA THR A 180 -16.35 -28.73 11.86
C THR A 180 -15.38 -28.43 12.99
N GLY A 181 -15.36 -27.20 13.53
CA GLY A 181 -14.47 -26.79 14.62
C GLY A 181 -13.00 -26.64 14.23
N VAL A 182 -12.66 -26.70 12.94
CA VAL A 182 -11.29 -26.43 12.46
C VAL A 182 -10.90 -25.00 12.76
N LEU A 183 -11.85 -24.07 12.57
CA LEU A 183 -11.74 -22.68 12.98
C LEU A 183 -12.69 -22.43 14.15
N VAL A 184 -12.16 -21.83 15.22
CA VAL A 184 -12.89 -21.55 16.47
C VAL A 184 -12.70 -20.08 16.83
N GLU A 185 -13.79 -19.43 17.19
CA GLU A 185 -13.78 -18.05 17.68
C GLU A 185 -13.66 -18.01 19.20
N HIS A 186 -12.81 -17.12 19.72
CA HIS A 186 -12.68 -16.87 21.15
C HIS A 186 -13.95 -16.26 21.74
N SER A 187 -14.31 -16.67 22.96
CA SER A 187 -15.51 -16.21 23.66
C SER A 187 -15.47 -14.74 24.09
N HIS A 188 -14.27 -14.22 24.38
CA HIS A 188 -14.07 -12.85 24.87
C HIS A 188 -13.12 -12.08 23.96
N PRO A 189 -13.35 -10.77 23.78
CA PRO A 189 -12.45 -9.93 23.01
C PRO A 189 -11.12 -9.73 23.75
N ALA A 190 -10.02 -9.75 23.01
CA ALA A 190 -8.67 -9.51 23.52
C ALA A 190 -7.84 -8.71 22.51
N PHE A 191 -6.78 -8.06 23.01
CA PHE A 191 -5.64 -7.74 22.16
C PHE A 191 -4.74 -8.98 22.09
N TYR A 192 -3.94 -9.13 21.03
CA TYR A 192 -3.00 -10.24 20.93
C TYR A 192 -1.61 -9.71 20.69
N LEU A 193 -0.71 -9.94 21.64
CA LEU A 193 0.71 -9.64 21.45
C LEU A 193 1.30 -10.69 20.51
N TYR A 194 1.99 -10.26 19.47
CA TYR A 194 2.62 -11.14 18.49
C TYR A 194 4.10 -10.82 18.43
N GLU A 195 4.94 -11.82 18.65
CA GLU A 195 6.39 -11.79 18.55
C GLU A 195 6.87 -12.71 17.42
N ILE A 196 7.87 -12.25 16.68
CA ILE A 196 8.57 -13.00 15.64
C ILE A 196 10.07 -12.86 15.86
N HIS A 197 10.76 -13.98 16.04
CA HIS A 197 12.21 -14.05 16.10
C HIS A 197 12.72 -14.64 14.78
N GLU A 198 13.50 -13.86 14.04
CA GLU A 198 14.10 -14.29 12.76
C GLU A 198 15.62 -14.11 12.85
N LEU A 199 16.40 -15.13 12.48
CA LEU A 199 17.84 -14.98 12.30
C LEU A 199 18.13 -14.44 10.89
N ARG A 200 18.76 -13.27 10.81
CA ARG A 200 19.09 -12.60 9.55
C ARG A 200 20.55 -12.27 9.49
N ARG A 201 21.29 -12.91 8.57
CA ARG A 201 22.76 -12.80 8.48
C ARG A 201 23.44 -13.10 9.82
N ALA A 202 22.94 -14.10 10.53
CA ALA A 202 23.33 -14.45 11.90
C ALA A 202 23.09 -13.36 12.96
N VAL A 203 22.35 -12.30 12.63
CA VAL A 203 21.88 -11.29 13.59
C VAL A 203 20.42 -11.60 13.96
N PRO A 204 20.12 -11.80 15.26
CA PRO A 204 18.73 -11.93 15.71
C PRO A 204 17.94 -10.65 15.45
N ALA A 205 16.80 -10.78 14.79
CA ALA A 205 15.79 -9.74 14.64
C ALA A 205 14.54 -10.15 15.42
N VAL A 206 14.07 -9.25 16.29
CA VAL A 206 12.84 -9.43 17.06
C VAL A 206 11.83 -8.39 16.60
N LEU A 207 10.69 -8.85 16.11
CA LEU A 207 9.54 -8.02 15.80
C LEU A 207 8.44 -8.33 16.81
N ARG A 208 8.02 -7.33 17.58
CA ARG A 208 7.00 -7.48 18.62
C ARG A 208 6.00 -6.32 18.57
N GLY A 209 4.72 -6.65 18.66
CA GLY A 209 3.67 -5.65 18.63
C GLY A 209 2.32 -6.21 19.04
N VAL A 210 1.27 -5.45 18.74
CA VAL A 210 -0.10 -5.74 19.15
C VAL A 210 -0.98 -5.95 17.91
N LEU A 211 -1.69 -7.05 17.87
CA LEU A 211 -2.82 -7.26 16.96
C LEU A 211 -4.08 -6.68 17.57
N ALA A 212 -4.77 -5.85 16.80
CA ALA A 212 -5.98 -5.16 17.20
C ALA A 212 -6.98 -5.03 16.04
N ALA A 213 -8.25 -4.78 16.38
CA ALA A 213 -9.23 -4.29 15.42
C ALA A 213 -9.14 -2.76 15.36
N VAL A 214 -8.54 -2.23 14.29
CA VAL A 214 -8.27 -0.80 14.13
C VAL A 214 -9.34 -0.16 13.26
N ALA A 215 -9.85 1.00 13.69
CA ALA A 215 -10.84 1.77 12.95
C ALA A 215 -10.30 2.17 11.57
N VAL A 216 -11.11 1.98 10.55
CA VAL A 216 -10.78 2.29 9.17
C VAL A 216 -11.31 3.69 8.86
N THR A 217 -10.55 4.72 9.27
CA THR A 217 -10.72 6.09 8.76
C THR A 217 -9.57 6.38 7.79
N GLY A 218 -9.79 7.28 6.83
CA GLY A 218 -8.84 7.53 5.74
C GLY A 218 -7.45 8.01 6.19
N ASP A 219 -7.31 8.39 7.45
CA ASP A 219 -6.11 8.92 8.09
C ASP A 219 -5.54 8.02 9.21
N THR A 220 -6.23 6.95 9.65
CA THR A 220 -5.77 6.11 10.76
C THR A 220 -4.39 5.49 10.52
N LEU A 221 -4.22 4.93 9.32
CA LEU A 221 -3.00 4.25 8.89
C LEU A 221 -2.51 4.93 7.62
N LEU A 222 -1.28 5.41 7.62
CA LEU A 222 -0.71 6.20 6.55
C LEU A 222 -0.15 5.29 5.45
N PRO A 223 -0.72 5.30 4.23
CA PRO A 223 -0.15 4.59 3.11
C PRO A 223 1.01 5.38 2.50
N HIS A 224 1.98 4.66 1.95
CA HIS A 224 3.09 5.22 1.18
C HIS A 224 3.34 4.50 -0.15
N GLU A 225 2.45 3.59 -0.54
CA GLU A 225 2.48 2.90 -1.82
C GLU A 225 1.17 3.13 -2.59
N ARG A 226 1.25 3.09 -3.93
CA ARG A 226 0.06 3.12 -4.78
C ARG A 226 -0.66 1.79 -4.70
N VAL A 227 -1.98 1.85 -4.58
CA VAL A 227 -2.85 0.68 -4.65
C VAL A 227 -3.46 0.55 -6.04
N GLU A 228 -3.58 -0.69 -6.51
CA GLU A 228 -4.13 -1.01 -7.83
C GLU A 228 -5.60 -1.41 -7.70
N SER A 229 -6.49 -0.79 -8.48
CA SER A 229 -7.95 -0.98 -8.36
C SER A 229 -8.37 -2.46 -8.50
N HIS A 230 -7.73 -3.21 -9.40
CA HIS A 230 -8.05 -4.63 -9.58
C HIS A 230 -7.70 -5.48 -8.34
N ARG A 231 -6.63 -5.14 -7.61
CA ARG A 231 -6.26 -5.83 -6.36
C ARG A 231 -7.24 -5.50 -5.23
N ILE A 232 -7.75 -4.28 -5.19
CA ILE A 232 -8.81 -3.86 -4.25
C ILE A 232 -10.09 -4.66 -4.54
N GLU A 233 -10.50 -4.73 -5.82
CA GLU A 233 -11.69 -5.48 -6.22
C GLU A 233 -11.58 -6.98 -5.91
N ASN A 234 -10.45 -7.61 -6.21
CA ASN A 234 -10.19 -9.00 -5.85
C ASN A 234 -10.32 -9.22 -4.33
N ARG A 235 -9.73 -8.32 -3.51
CA ARG A 235 -9.85 -8.40 -2.05
C ARG A 235 -11.29 -8.23 -1.56
N LEU A 236 -12.08 -7.33 -2.15
CA LEU A 236 -13.50 -7.17 -1.80
C LEU A 236 -14.32 -8.42 -2.13
N ARG A 237 -14.11 -9.02 -3.31
CA ARG A 237 -14.74 -10.30 -3.68
C ARG A 237 -14.34 -11.42 -2.71
N ARG A 238 -13.08 -11.42 -2.28
CA ARG A 238 -12.57 -12.36 -1.29
C ARG A 238 -13.25 -12.18 0.08
N LEU A 239 -13.36 -10.94 0.57
CA LEU A 239 -14.06 -10.63 1.83
C LEU A 239 -15.55 -10.97 1.77
N ALA A 240 -16.18 -10.83 0.60
CA ALA A 240 -17.58 -11.25 0.42
C ALA A 240 -17.75 -12.77 0.50
N ALA A 241 -16.78 -13.55 -0.01
CA ALA A 241 -16.83 -15.01 0.05
C ALA A 241 -16.38 -15.59 1.40
N VAL A 242 -15.37 -14.96 2.00
CA VAL A 242 -14.77 -15.30 3.29
C VAL A 242 -14.81 -14.03 4.15
N PRO A 243 -15.87 -13.81 4.94
CA PRO A 243 -16.05 -12.61 5.78
C PRO A 243 -15.14 -12.66 7.01
N ALA A 244 -13.83 -12.66 6.78
CA ALA A 244 -12.80 -12.61 7.80
C ALA A 244 -11.53 -11.90 7.30
N ASP A 245 -10.90 -11.13 8.19
CA ASP A 245 -9.52 -10.68 8.01
C ASP A 245 -8.60 -11.88 8.29
N LEU A 246 -8.12 -12.50 7.22
CA LEU A 246 -7.26 -13.69 7.28
C LEU A 246 -5.78 -13.36 7.55
N ALA A 247 -5.41 -12.08 7.40
CA ALA A 247 -4.07 -11.58 7.62
C ALA A 247 -4.12 -10.10 8.02
N PRO A 248 -3.31 -9.66 9.01
CA PRO A 248 -3.34 -8.28 9.48
C PRO A 248 -2.77 -7.31 8.45
N VAL A 249 -3.27 -6.07 8.43
CA VAL A 249 -2.47 -4.93 7.95
C VAL A 249 -1.28 -4.78 8.90
N PHE A 250 -0.06 -4.75 8.41
CA PHE A 250 1.11 -4.51 9.25
C PHE A 250 1.45 -3.02 9.21
N ALA A 251 1.47 -2.37 10.37
CA ALA A 251 1.78 -0.96 10.51
C ALA A 251 2.79 -0.72 11.64
N VAL A 252 3.60 0.31 11.46
CA VAL A 252 4.66 0.72 12.40
C VAL A 252 4.39 2.13 12.92
N HIS A 253 4.69 2.39 14.18
CA HIS A 253 4.67 3.72 14.80
C HIS A 253 5.96 3.96 15.60
N THR A 254 6.26 5.21 15.99
CA THR A 254 7.46 5.54 16.79
C THR A 254 7.16 6.29 18.10
N ALA A 255 5.88 6.47 18.42
CA ALA A 255 5.44 7.41 19.46
C ALA A 255 4.56 6.79 20.54
N ALA A 256 4.57 5.46 20.71
CA ALA A 256 3.81 4.87 21.80
C ALA A 256 4.45 5.25 23.14
N GLY A 257 3.61 5.64 24.11
CA GLY A 257 4.06 5.97 25.47
C GLY A 257 4.74 4.80 26.18
N ARG A 258 5.38 5.08 27.33
CA ARG A 258 6.05 4.06 28.15
C ARG A 258 5.07 2.97 28.61
N ASP A 259 3.90 3.35 29.09
CA ASP A 259 2.92 2.40 29.64
C ASP A 259 2.46 1.37 28.58
N PHE A 260 2.34 1.79 27.31
CA PHE A 260 2.06 0.87 26.20
C PHE A 260 3.17 -0.17 26.06
N ARG A 261 4.44 0.28 26.10
CA ARG A 261 5.61 -0.59 25.97
C ARG A 261 5.70 -1.56 27.14
N ASP A 262 5.43 -1.12 28.35
CA ASP A 262 5.46 -1.98 29.54
C ASP A 262 4.46 -3.15 29.41
N VAL A 263 3.26 -2.92 28.85
CA VAL A 263 2.29 -4.00 28.56
C VAL A 263 2.80 -4.95 27.48
N VAL A 264 3.40 -4.43 26.40
CA VAL A 264 3.99 -5.23 25.32
C VAL A 264 5.18 -6.07 25.83
N ASP A 265 5.97 -5.53 26.73
CA ASP A 265 7.17 -6.16 27.29
C ASP A 265 6.87 -7.20 28.36
N ALA A 266 5.67 -7.17 28.93
CA ALA A 266 5.22 -8.17 29.89
C ALA A 266 4.93 -9.55 29.25
N ALA A 267 4.61 -9.61 27.95
CA ALA A 267 4.18 -10.84 27.27
C ALA A 267 5.10 -12.05 27.48
N PRO A 268 6.42 -11.94 27.27
CA PRO A 268 7.35 -13.08 27.32
C PRO A 268 7.50 -13.70 28.71
N HIS A 269 6.89 -13.12 29.74
CA HIS A 269 6.91 -13.66 31.10
C HIS A 269 5.80 -14.68 31.38
N THR A 270 4.97 -15.00 30.38
CA THR A 270 3.92 -16.02 30.47
C THR A 270 4.01 -17.02 29.31
N PRO A 271 3.45 -18.25 29.44
CA PRO A 271 3.38 -19.18 28.32
C PRO A 271 2.53 -18.63 27.17
N PRO A 272 3.00 -18.71 25.91
CA PRO A 272 2.23 -18.26 24.75
C PRO A 272 1.01 -19.14 24.49
N LEU A 273 -0.06 -18.54 23.98
CA LEU A 273 -1.24 -19.26 23.49
C LEU A 273 -0.93 -20.02 22.20
N ILE A 274 -0.10 -19.44 21.33
CA ILE A 274 0.35 -20.06 20.08
C ILE A 274 1.87 -19.89 20.03
N ALA A 275 2.59 -20.98 19.79
CA ALA A 275 4.02 -20.96 19.50
C ALA A 275 4.35 -22.00 18.43
N PHE A 276 5.13 -21.60 17.43
CA PHE A 276 5.59 -22.48 16.36
C PHE A 276 6.81 -21.88 15.67
N THR A 277 7.57 -22.72 14.96
CA THR A 277 8.66 -22.30 14.07
C THR A 277 8.20 -22.52 12.64
N ASP A 278 8.35 -21.51 11.79
CA ASP A 278 7.91 -21.61 10.40
C ASP A 278 8.93 -22.29 9.47
N GLU A 279 8.57 -22.43 8.20
CA GLU A 279 9.40 -23.12 7.19
C GLU A 279 10.74 -22.43 6.88
N VAL A 280 10.93 -21.18 7.30
CA VAL A 280 12.19 -20.45 7.17
C VAL A 280 12.97 -20.36 8.49
N GLY A 281 12.50 -21.03 9.54
CA GLY A 281 13.15 -21.07 10.85
C GLY A 281 12.87 -19.85 11.72
N ALA A 282 11.82 -19.07 11.42
CA ALA A 282 11.39 -17.97 12.28
C ALA A 282 10.46 -18.48 13.39
N ASP A 283 10.76 -18.12 14.64
CA ASP A 283 9.92 -18.49 15.77
C ASP A 283 8.81 -17.45 15.96
N HIS A 284 7.57 -17.92 16.03
CA HIS A 284 6.38 -17.12 16.23
C HIS A 284 5.76 -17.40 17.59
N ARG A 285 5.39 -16.36 18.32
CA ARG A 285 4.73 -16.48 19.64
C ARG A 285 3.63 -15.46 19.80
N ILE A 286 2.49 -15.89 20.34
CA ILE A 286 1.30 -15.06 20.48
C ILE A 286 0.72 -15.21 21.88
N TRP A 287 0.40 -14.08 22.52
CA TRP A 287 -0.21 -14.01 23.85
C TRP A 287 -1.51 -13.20 23.81
N PRO A 288 -2.63 -13.71 24.33
CA PRO A 288 -3.83 -12.92 24.53
C PRO A 288 -3.62 -11.98 25.71
N VAL A 289 -4.06 -10.73 25.56
CA VAL A 289 -4.17 -9.76 26.64
C VAL A 289 -5.66 -9.62 26.93
N THR A 290 -6.10 -10.10 28.08
CA THR A 290 -7.52 -10.16 28.48
C THR A 290 -7.88 -9.13 29.56
N GLU A 291 -6.89 -8.57 30.25
CA GLU A 291 -7.12 -7.66 31.37
C GLU A 291 -7.60 -6.30 30.90
N SER A 292 -8.67 -5.79 31.54
CA SER A 292 -9.32 -4.53 31.14
C SER A 292 -8.41 -3.30 31.27
N ASP A 293 -7.56 -3.26 32.30
CA ASP A 293 -6.59 -2.17 32.48
C ASP A 293 -5.53 -2.19 31.37
N ALA A 294 -5.05 -3.38 30.99
CA ALA A 294 -4.12 -3.53 29.87
C ALA A 294 -4.78 -3.15 28.54
N HIS A 295 -6.06 -3.48 28.32
CA HIS A 295 -6.80 -3.02 27.15
C HIS A 295 -6.84 -1.50 27.06
N HIS A 296 -7.15 -0.84 28.17
CA HIS A 296 -7.20 0.62 28.24
C HIS A 296 -5.83 1.24 27.92
N THR A 297 -4.76 0.73 28.54
CA THR A 297 -3.39 1.20 28.31
C THR A 297 -2.97 1.04 26.84
N LEU A 298 -3.24 -0.13 26.24
CA LEU A 298 -2.92 -0.38 24.84
C LEU A 298 -3.70 0.56 23.90
N ALA A 299 -5.01 0.69 24.10
CA ALA A 299 -5.85 1.55 23.27
C ALA A 299 -5.45 3.03 23.39
N MET A 300 -5.24 3.52 24.61
CA MET A 300 -4.86 4.92 24.85
C MET A 300 -3.45 5.23 24.34
N GLY A 301 -2.51 4.31 24.49
CA GLY A 301 -1.15 4.45 23.95
C GLY A 301 -1.13 4.60 22.43
N LEU A 302 -2.08 3.98 21.72
CA LEU A 302 -2.20 4.04 20.26
C LEU A 302 -3.02 5.27 19.77
N ARG A 303 -3.90 5.84 20.59
CA ARG A 303 -4.69 7.01 20.15
C ARG A 303 -3.85 8.22 19.73
N GLY A 304 -2.67 8.40 20.33
CA GLY A 304 -1.78 9.51 20.01
C GLY A 304 -0.82 9.26 18.84
N VAL A 305 -0.77 8.05 18.28
CA VAL A 305 0.23 7.69 17.27
C VAL A 305 -0.33 7.75 15.86
N ARG A 306 0.53 8.13 14.92
CA ARG A 306 0.32 7.88 13.49
C ARG A 306 1.12 6.64 13.12
N ALA A 307 0.47 5.66 12.49
CA ALA A 307 1.14 4.45 12.06
C ALA A 307 1.27 4.41 10.53
N VAL A 308 2.44 4.07 10.03
CA VAL A 308 2.72 3.88 8.60
C VAL A 308 2.50 2.42 8.23
N ILE A 309 1.81 2.16 7.13
CA ILE A 309 1.54 0.79 6.66
C ILE A 309 2.84 0.18 6.14
N ALA A 310 3.45 -0.73 6.89
CA ALA A 310 4.63 -1.49 6.47
C ALA A 310 4.29 -2.57 5.43
N ASP A 311 3.12 -3.23 5.55
CA ASP A 311 2.65 -4.22 4.58
C ASP A 311 1.12 -4.31 4.58
N GLY A 312 0.52 -4.42 3.40
CA GLY A 312 -0.93 -4.56 3.25
C GLY A 312 -1.68 -3.30 2.83
N HIS A 313 -1.09 -2.41 2.02
CA HIS A 313 -1.77 -1.22 1.47
C HIS A 313 -3.07 -1.59 0.75
N HIS A 314 -3.10 -2.70 -0.01
CA HIS A 314 -4.32 -3.19 -0.67
C HIS A 314 -5.36 -3.72 0.33
N ARG A 315 -4.93 -4.33 1.45
CA ARG A 315 -5.85 -4.76 2.52
C ARG A 315 -6.53 -3.56 3.15
N PHE A 316 -5.74 -2.55 3.52
CA PHE A 316 -6.29 -1.33 4.11
C PHE A 316 -7.21 -0.58 3.15
N ALA A 317 -6.79 -0.38 1.89
CA ALA A 317 -7.63 0.26 0.89
C ALA A 317 -8.94 -0.51 0.61
N ALA A 318 -8.90 -1.84 0.59
CA ALA A 318 -10.11 -2.66 0.49
C ALA A 318 -11.00 -2.57 1.74
N ALA A 319 -10.42 -2.45 2.93
CA ALA A 319 -11.18 -2.23 4.15
C ALA A 319 -11.87 -0.84 4.14
N VAL A 320 -11.20 0.21 3.64
CA VAL A 320 -11.78 1.55 3.48
C VAL A 320 -12.94 1.51 2.48
N GLU A 321 -12.75 0.85 1.34
CA GLU A 321 -13.81 0.71 0.34
C GLU A 321 -14.97 -0.17 0.85
N LEU A 322 -14.68 -1.22 1.61
CA LEU A 322 -15.71 -2.05 2.25
C LEU A 322 -16.52 -1.22 3.25
N GLN A 323 -15.87 -0.41 4.09
CA GLN A 323 -16.55 0.48 5.03
C GLN A 323 -17.46 1.49 4.32
N ARG A 324 -17.03 2.01 3.16
CA ARG A 324 -17.82 2.90 2.32
C ARG A 324 -19.08 2.20 1.75
N LEU A 325 -18.95 0.93 1.36
CA LEU A 325 -20.04 0.11 0.83
C LEU A 325 -20.95 -0.45 1.94
N GLN A 326 -20.38 -0.69 3.12
CA GLN A 326 -20.98 -1.36 4.26
C GLN A 326 -20.57 -0.61 5.55
N PRO A 327 -21.28 0.47 5.94
CA PRO A 327 -20.89 1.35 7.07
C PRO A 327 -20.78 0.68 8.45
N GLN A 328 -21.29 -0.55 8.59
CA GLN A 328 -21.10 -1.40 9.76
C GLN A 328 -19.70 -2.02 9.85
N GLN A 329 -19.00 -2.19 8.73
CA GLN A 329 -17.64 -2.72 8.67
C GLN A 329 -16.63 -1.61 8.97
N ARG A 330 -16.43 -1.33 10.26
CA ARG A 330 -15.68 -0.14 10.70
C ARG A 330 -14.21 -0.39 11.03
N ARG A 331 -13.80 -1.66 11.15
CA ARG A 331 -12.48 -2.03 11.66
C ARG A 331 -11.82 -3.06 10.76
N THR A 332 -10.48 -3.07 10.75
CA THR A 332 -9.65 -4.07 10.08
C THR A 332 -8.62 -4.62 11.07
N LEU A 333 -8.34 -5.92 10.97
CA LEU A 333 -7.26 -6.52 11.73
C LEU A 333 -5.93 -5.87 11.35
N THR A 334 -5.21 -5.35 12.34
CA THR A 334 -3.95 -4.65 12.16
C THR A 334 -2.94 -5.10 13.20
N TYR A 335 -1.71 -5.34 12.77
CA TYR A 335 -0.54 -5.57 13.60
C TYR A 335 0.23 -4.26 13.74
N LEU A 336 0.32 -3.72 14.95
CA LEU A 336 0.93 -2.44 15.28
C LEU A 336 2.22 -2.65 16.04
N VAL A 337 3.32 -2.11 15.53
CA VAL A 337 4.67 -2.29 16.10
C VAL A 337 5.30 -0.94 16.42
N ASP A 338 5.88 -0.83 17.62
CA ASP A 338 6.75 0.28 17.97
C ASP A 338 8.13 0.08 17.32
N ALA A 339 8.39 0.85 16.27
CA ALA A 339 9.63 0.77 15.53
C ALA A 339 10.87 1.21 16.31
N THR A 340 10.70 1.92 17.43
CA THR A 340 11.81 2.35 18.28
C THR A 340 12.35 1.24 19.19
N ALA A 341 11.54 0.21 19.45
CA ALA A 341 11.89 -0.88 20.36
C ALA A 341 12.01 -2.23 19.63
N TYR A 342 11.04 -2.55 18.77
CA TYR A 342 10.90 -3.86 18.12
C TYR A 342 10.58 -3.72 16.64
N GLY A 343 11.15 -2.70 16.00
CA GLY A 343 10.86 -2.36 14.62
C GLY A 343 11.31 -3.40 13.59
N PRO A 344 10.61 -3.49 12.45
CA PRO A 344 11.10 -4.28 11.33
C PRO A 344 12.39 -3.70 10.75
N GLN A 345 13.19 -4.56 10.13
CA GLN A 345 14.26 -4.15 9.24
C GLN A 345 13.68 -3.77 7.88
N LEU A 346 14.18 -2.69 7.31
CA LEU A 346 13.90 -2.35 5.92
C LEU A 346 15.00 -2.89 5.01
N LEU A 347 14.61 -3.70 4.04
CA LEU A 347 15.52 -4.32 3.09
C LEU A 347 15.39 -3.74 1.68
N PRO A 348 16.47 -3.78 0.89
CA PRO A 348 16.43 -3.31 -0.47
C PRO A 348 15.65 -4.28 -1.38
N VAL A 349 14.98 -3.69 -2.38
CA VAL A 349 14.42 -4.42 -3.52
C VAL A 349 15.12 -3.93 -4.78
N HIS A 350 16.02 -4.72 -5.32
CA HIS A 350 16.84 -4.40 -6.48
C HIS A 350 16.07 -4.54 -7.80
N ARG A 351 16.57 -3.88 -8.85
CA ARG A 351 15.97 -3.91 -10.19
C ARG A 351 16.83 -4.72 -11.13
N VAL A 352 16.25 -5.72 -11.78
CA VAL A 352 16.90 -6.49 -12.85
C VAL A 352 16.30 -6.04 -14.17
N ALA A 353 17.11 -5.34 -14.96
CA ALA A 353 16.74 -4.87 -16.29
C ALA A 353 17.23 -5.88 -17.34
N THR A 354 16.38 -6.23 -18.29
CA THR A 354 16.77 -7.03 -19.47
C THR A 354 16.93 -6.14 -20.70
N ARG A 355 17.66 -6.62 -21.71
CA ARG A 355 17.88 -5.90 -22.99
C ARG A 355 18.52 -4.52 -22.79
N VAL A 356 19.48 -4.42 -21.85
CA VAL A 356 20.14 -3.14 -21.55
C VAL A 356 21.09 -2.69 -22.67
N PRO A 357 21.19 -1.38 -22.96
CA PRO A 357 22.13 -0.87 -23.96
C PRO A 357 23.60 -1.18 -23.61
N ARG A 358 24.41 -1.55 -24.59
CA ARG A 358 25.85 -1.83 -24.38
C ARG A 358 26.64 -0.60 -23.93
N ASP A 359 26.19 0.58 -24.32
CA ASP A 359 26.79 1.87 -23.99
C ASP A 359 26.13 2.55 -22.77
N LEU A 360 25.43 1.78 -21.92
CA LEU A 360 24.70 2.28 -20.75
C LEU A 360 25.55 3.19 -19.85
N ALA A 361 26.78 2.77 -19.49
CA ALA A 361 27.66 3.56 -18.64
C ALA A 361 27.99 4.93 -19.26
N ARG A 362 28.20 4.98 -20.58
CA ARG A 362 28.45 6.23 -21.31
C ARG A 362 27.22 7.14 -21.27
N ARG A 363 26.03 6.60 -21.51
CA ARG A 363 24.77 7.37 -21.46
C ARG A 363 24.48 7.91 -20.05
N LEU A 364 24.74 7.12 -19.01
CA LEU A 364 24.51 7.56 -17.62
C LEU A 364 25.50 8.64 -17.17
N ARG A 365 26.72 8.69 -17.73
CA ARG A 365 27.68 9.79 -17.50
C ARG A 365 27.18 11.15 -18.00
N GLU A 366 26.25 11.16 -18.96
CA GLU A 366 25.67 12.41 -19.48
C GLU A 366 24.73 13.08 -18.46
N VAL A 367 24.27 12.34 -17.44
CA VAL A 367 23.26 12.79 -16.46
C VAL A 367 23.67 12.60 -15.00
N SER A 368 24.81 11.98 -14.71
CA SER A 368 25.26 11.66 -13.35
C SER A 368 26.76 11.38 -13.30
N THR A 369 27.35 11.39 -12.11
CA THR A 369 28.72 10.89 -11.91
C THR A 369 28.70 9.37 -11.89
N VAL A 370 29.48 8.75 -12.77
CA VAL A 370 29.58 7.28 -12.88
C VAL A 370 31.03 6.85 -12.80
N THR A 371 31.35 6.01 -11.81
CA THR A 371 32.69 5.45 -11.59
C THR A 371 32.66 3.91 -11.63
N PRO A 372 33.63 3.26 -12.29
CA PRO A 372 33.76 1.80 -12.20
C PRO A 372 34.16 1.39 -10.79
N VAL A 373 33.65 0.26 -10.31
CA VAL A 373 33.96 -0.34 -9.01
C VAL A 373 34.01 -1.87 -9.17
N PRO A 374 34.98 -2.58 -8.56
CA PRO A 374 34.96 -4.04 -8.52
C PRO A 374 33.65 -4.56 -7.92
N ILE A 375 33.07 -5.63 -8.49
CA ILE A 375 31.75 -6.12 -8.07
C ILE A 375 31.73 -6.48 -6.58
N GLU A 376 32.82 -7.07 -6.08
CA GLU A 376 33.01 -7.44 -4.68
C GLU A 376 32.98 -6.24 -3.72
N ALA A 377 33.31 -5.03 -4.21
CA ALA A 377 33.31 -3.80 -3.43
C ALA A 377 32.07 -2.92 -3.72
N LEU A 378 31.19 -3.31 -4.64
CA LEU A 378 30.10 -2.46 -5.13
C LEU A 378 29.06 -2.13 -4.05
N GLU A 379 28.69 -3.11 -3.23
CA GLU A 379 27.72 -2.90 -2.13
C GLU A 379 28.29 -1.97 -1.06
N ASP A 380 29.54 -2.19 -0.64
CA ASP A 380 30.22 -1.35 0.35
C ASP A 380 30.44 0.07 -0.18
N ALA A 381 30.84 0.21 -1.44
CA ALA A 381 31.00 1.50 -2.10
C ALA A 381 29.67 2.26 -2.17
N LEU A 382 28.57 1.58 -2.50
CA LEU A 382 27.23 2.17 -2.50
C LEU A 382 26.78 2.59 -1.10
N ALA A 383 27.04 1.76 -0.09
CA ALA A 383 26.71 2.05 1.31
C ALA A 383 27.45 3.29 1.84
N ALA A 384 28.69 3.52 1.38
CA ALA A 384 29.51 4.67 1.80
C ALA A 384 29.10 6.01 1.18
N VAL A 385 28.23 6.04 0.16
CA VAL A 385 27.84 7.30 -0.49
C VAL A 385 26.86 8.11 0.37
N HIS A 386 27.19 9.38 0.63
CA HIS A 386 26.24 10.35 1.16
C HIS A 386 25.37 10.95 0.04
N GLY A 387 24.06 10.76 0.12
CA GLY A 387 23.10 11.27 -0.87
C GLY A 387 22.68 10.21 -1.90
N PRO A 388 21.84 10.58 -2.90
CA PRO A 388 21.16 9.63 -3.78
C PRO A 388 22.12 8.94 -4.74
N ALA A 389 22.11 7.60 -4.75
CA ALA A 389 23.09 6.81 -5.48
C ALA A 389 22.53 5.45 -5.91
N LEU A 390 23.17 4.83 -6.89
CA LEU A 390 22.85 3.48 -7.36
C LEU A 390 24.14 2.73 -7.65
N GLY A 391 24.19 1.46 -7.28
CA GLY A 391 25.17 0.52 -7.84
C GLY A 391 24.55 -0.20 -9.03
N TRP A 392 25.33 -0.60 -10.03
CA TRP A 392 24.86 -1.60 -10.97
C TRP A 392 25.99 -2.46 -11.51
N ARG A 393 25.63 -3.63 -12.05
CA ARG A 393 26.54 -4.52 -12.76
C ARG A 393 25.84 -5.19 -13.93
N THR A 394 26.63 -5.77 -14.83
CA THR A 394 26.15 -6.63 -15.91
C THR A 394 26.62 -8.07 -15.67
N ALA A 395 26.55 -8.92 -16.69
CA ALA A 395 27.02 -10.32 -16.59
C ALA A 395 28.57 -10.46 -16.57
N GLY A 396 29.32 -9.39 -16.79
CA GLY A 396 30.78 -9.37 -16.64
C GLY A 396 31.24 -9.09 -15.20
N ASP A 397 32.54 -8.89 -15.03
CA ASP A 397 33.19 -8.74 -13.71
C ASP A 397 33.28 -7.29 -13.20
N GLU A 398 32.79 -6.32 -14.00
CA GLU A 398 32.81 -4.91 -13.63
C GLU A 398 31.44 -4.44 -13.10
N GLY A 399 31.50 -3.67 -12.00
CA GLY A 399 30.40 -2.89 -11.47
C GLY A 399 30.59 -1.40 -11.73
N TRP A 400 29.54 -0.63 -11.49
CA TRP A 400 29.54 0.82 -11.61
C TRP A 400 28.73 1.45 -10.49
N LEU A 401 29.24 2.55 -9.95
CA LEU A 401 28.58 3.39 -8.98
C LEU A 401 28.10 4.67 -9.68
N LEU A 402 26.81 4.97 -9.54
CA LEU A 402 26.17 6.21 -9.96
C LEU A 402 25.90 7.07 -8.73
N ILE A 403 26.38 8.31 -8.75
CA ILE A 403 26.01 9.34 -7.77
C ILE A 403 25.21 10.41 -8.50
N ALA A 404 23.96 10.59 -8.09
CA ALA A 404 23.06 11.52 -8.75
C ALA A 404 23.31 12.96 -8.28
N HIS A 405 23.35 13.90 -9.22
CA HIS A 405 23.50 15.32 -8.91
C HIS A 405 22.15 15.94 -8.55
N ASP A 406 22.10 16.74 -7.48
CA ASP A 406 20.86 17.43 -7.05
C ASP A 406 20.24 18.26 -8.18
N ALA A 407 21.04 18.92 -9.02
CA ALA A 407 20.57 19.68 -10.17
C ALA A 407 19.76 18.83 -11.18
N GLU A 408 20.19 17.58 -11.43
CA GLU A 408 19.48 16.68 -12.35
C GLU A 408 18.23 16.08 -11.70
N LEU A 409 18.27 15.80 -10.39
CA LEU A 409 17.08 15.38 -9.65
C LEU A 409 15.99 16.44 -9.71
N VAL A 410 16.33 17.72 -9.46
CA VAL A 410 15.38 18.85 -9.55
C VAL A 410 14.85 19.05 -10.96
N ARG A 411 15.68 18.82 -12.00
CA ARG A 411 15.29 19.01 -13.40
C ARG A 411 14.32 17.94 -13.90
N ARG A 412 14.55 16.67 -13.53
CA ARG A 412 13.88 15.51 -14.13
C ARG A 412 12.74 14.93 -13.29
N MET A 413 12.74 15.20 -11.98
CA MET A 413 11.70 14.68 -11.08
C MET A 413 10.55 15.67 -10.94
N PRO A 414 9.34 15.20 -10.56
CA PRO A 414 8.20 16.07 -10.36
C PRO A 414 8.46 17.11 -9.25
N ARG A 415 8.04 18.35 -9.48
CA ARG A 415 8.34 19.49 -8.58
C ARG A 415 7.50 19.46 -7.33
N GLU A 416 6.28 18.93 -7.44
CA GLU A 416 5.32 18.69 -6.37
C GLU A 416 5.78 17.63 -5.37
N ARG A 417 6.85 16.88 -5.65
CA ARG A 417 7.38 15.89 -4.72
C ARG A 417 8.23 16.53 -3.62
N SER A 418 8.28 15.93 -2.45
CA SER A 418 9.16 16.35 -1.38
C SER A 418 10.64 16.14 -1.75
N THR A 419 11.52 16.85 -1.04
CA THR A 419 12.96 16.61 -1.17
C THR A 419 13.34 15.22 -0.66
N ALA A 420 12.66 14.71 0.38
CA ALA A 420 12.86 13.37 0.89
C ALA A 420 12.57 12.31 -0.19
N TRP A 421 11.44 12.46 -0.90
CA TRP A 421 11.04 11.57 -1.98
C TRP A 421 12.00 11.62 -3.18
N ARG A 422 12.41 12.82 -3.60
CA ARG A 422 13.35 12.98 -4.75
C ARG A 422 14.74 12.39 -4.49
N ARG A 423 15.11 12.23 -3.21
CA ARG A 423 16.40 11.67 -2.80
C ARG A 423 16.38 10.14 -2.65
N LEU A 424 15.25 9.48 -2.85
CA LEU A 424 15.16 8.03 -2.84
C LEU A 424 15.96 7.43 -4.00
N ASP A 425 16.80 6.44 -3.72
CA ASP A 425 17.51 5.65 -4.76
C ASP A 425 16.51 5.06 -5.78
N THR A 426 15.30 4.71 -5.34
CA THR A 426 14.24 4.21 -6.22
C THR A 426 13.66 5.29 -7.13
N ALA A 427 13.60 6.54 -6.68
CA ALA A 427 13.23 7.68 -7.52
C ALA A 427 14.35 8.00 -8.51
N VAL A 428 15.62 7.94 -8.07
CA VAL A 428 16.79 8.05 -8.95
C VAL A 428 16.71 7.02 -10.08
N PHE A 429 16.43 5.76 -9.74
CA PHE A 429 16.27 4.72 -10.75
C PHE A 429 15.14 5.06 -11.74
N GLU A 430 13.96 5.44 -11.24
CA GLU A 430 12.78 5.65 -12.07
C GLU A 430 12.91 6.87 -13.00
N TYR A 431 13.54 7.96 -12.55
CA TYR A 431 13.57 9.23 -13.31
C TYR A 431 14.91 9.53 -14.00
N LEU A 432 16.02 8.93 -13.55
CA LEU A 432 17.32 9.10 -14.20
C LEU A 432 17.73 7.86 -15.01
N VAL A 433 17.58 6.65 -14.46
CA VAL A 433 18.08 5.43 -15.11
C VAL A 433 17.07 4.85 -16.09
N ARG A 434 15.81 4.69 -15.69
CA ARG A 434 14.77 4.05 -16.50
C ARG A 434 14.60 4.68 -17.88
N PRO A 435 14.63 6.03 -18.05
CA PRO A 435 14.55 6.65 -19.37
C PRO A 435 15.72 6.28 -20.29
N VAL A 436 16.92 6.04 -19.73
CA VAL A 436 18.11 5.65 -20.49
C VAL A 436 18.05 4.18 -20.94
N LEU A 437 17.32 3.34 -20.19
CA LEU A 437 17.15 1.92 -20.49
C LEU A 437 16.19 1.65 -21.67
N GLY A 438 15.32 2.59 -22.03
CA GLY A 438 14.33 2.41 -23.09
C GLY A 438 13.35 1.28 -22.77
N ASP A 439 13.16 0.36 -23.73
CA ASP A 439 12.18 -0.74 -23.65
C ASP A 439 12.60 -1.91 -22.74
N ALA A 440 13.62 -1.73 -21.91
CA ALA A 440 14.05 -2.74 -20.95
C ALA A 440 12.90 -3.17 -20.03
N GLU A 441 12.69 -4.48 -19.91
CA GLU A 441 11.79 -5.03 -18.90
C GLU A 441 12.49 -5.04 -17.56
N ILE A 442 11.78 -4.58 -16.54
CA ILE A 442 12.28 -4.52 -15.17
C ILE A 442 11.55 -5.58 -14.34
N THR A 443 12.35 -6.47 -13.77
CA THR A 443 11.91 -7.38 -12.70
C THR A 443 12.60 -6.98 -11.40
N TYR A 444 12.14 -7.55 -10.29
CA TYR A 444 12.60 -7.17 -8.96
C TYR A 444 13.26 -8.34 -8.25
N ARG A 445 14.34 -8.06 -7.51
CA ARG A 445 15.03 -9.04 -6.67
C ARG A 445 15.18 -8.45 -5.27
N ALA A 446 14.56 -9.07 -4.28
CA ALA A 446 14.60 -8.60 -2.91
C ALA A 446 15.79 -9.24 -2.16
N GLY A 447 16.40 -8.50 -1.23
CA GLY A 447 17.37 -9.02 -0.27
C GLY A 447 18.83 -8.65 -0.54
N ASP A 448 19.66 -8.91 0.47
CA ASP A 448 21.07 -8.56 0.51
C ASP A 448 21.95 -9.45 -0.37
N GLY A 449 23.18 -9.01 -0.66
CA GLY A 449 24.13 -9.79 -1.45
C GLY A 449 23.67 -9.99 -2.90
N ALA A 450 22.71 -9.20 -3.37
CA ALA A 450 22.15 -9.33 -4.71
C ALA A 450 23.19 -9.06 -5.79
N SER A 451 24.27 -8.33 -5.48
CA SER A 451 25.44 -8.19 -6.36
C SER A 451 26.02 -9.54 -6.77
N GLN A 452 25.76 -10.60 -6.03
CA GLN A 452 26.25 -11.94 -6.33
C GLN A 452 25.24 -12.76 -7.16
N GLY A 453 25.75 -13.75 -7.90
CA GLY A 453 24.96 -14.68 -8.71
C GLY A 453 24.85 -14.31 -10.19
N ALA A 454 24.42 -15.29 -10.99
CA ALA A 454 24.41 -15.18 -12.44
C ALA A 454 23.37 -14.15 -12.94
N LEU A 455 23.76 -13.40 -13.98
CA LEU A 455 22.87 -12.57 -14.78
C LEU A 455 22.88 -13.07 -16.22
N ARG A 456 21.72 -13.02 -16.88
CA ARG A 456 21.64 -13.36 -18.30
C ARG A 456 22.42 -12.31 -19.11
N PRO A 457 23.13 -12.71 -20.19
CA PRO A 457 23.75 -11.75 -21.10
C PRO A 457 22.76 -10.68 -21.57
N GLY A 458 23.19 -9.43 -21.62
CA GLY A 458 22.32 -8.29 -21.94
C GLY A 458 21.36 -7.88 -20.82
N SER A 459 21.55 -8.36 -19.59
CA SER A 459 20.84 -7.88 -18.40
C SER A 459 21.76 -7.07 -17.50
N ALA A 460 21.19 -6.18 -16.70
CA ALA A 460 21.87 -5.48 -15.61
C ALA A 460 21.08 -5.61 -14.31
N LEU A 461 21.82 -5.69 -13.20
CA LEU A 461 21.26 -5.58 -11.86
C LEU A 461 21.60 -4.20 -11.31
N PHE A 462 20.58 -3.45 -10.92
CA PHE A 462 20.69 -2.17 -10.23
C PHE A 462 20.43 -2.36 -8.74
N LEU A 463 21.46 -2.07 -7.96
CA LEU A 463 21.46 -2.07 -6.51
C LEU A 463 20.93 -0.73 -6.01
N VAL A 464 20.07 -0.81 -5.00
CA VAL A 464 19.51 0.34 -4.27
C VAL A 464 19.76 0.10 -2.80
N ARG A 465 19.82 1.16 -2.01
CA ARG A 465 19.78 1.04 -0.55
C ARG A 465 18.33 1.04 -0.07
N PRO A 466 18.04 0.37 1.05
CA PRO A 466 16.77 0.57 1.74
C PRO A 466 16.67 2.04 2.18
N PRO A 467 15.52 2.72 2.00
CA PRO A 467 15.37 4.07 2.50
C PRO A 467 15.38 4.10 4.04
N PRO A 468 15.88 5.16 4.69
CA PRO A 468 15.71 5.33 6.13
C PRO A 468 14.24 5.30 6.51
N LEU A 469 13.92 4.77 7.70
CA LEU A 469 12.53 4.67 8.15
C LEU A 469 11.89 6.05 8.24
N GLU A 470 12.63 7.05 8.69
CA GLU A 470 12.21 8.46 8.79
C GLU A 470 11.78 9.03 7.43
N THR A 471 12.46 8.62 6.36
CA THR A 471 12.09 9.00 4.99
C THR A 471 10.75 8.38 4.58
N VAL A 472 10.50 7.12 4.95
CA VAL A 472 9.20 6.46 4.70
C VAL A 472 8.08 7.19 5.45
N TYR A 473 8.30 7.54 6.74
CA TYR A 473 7.34 8.33 7.52
C TYR A 473 7.09 9.69 6.90
N SER A 474 8.14 10.41 6.49
CA SER A 474 8.00 11.74 5.89
C SER A 474 7.17 11.69 4.61
N CYS A 475 7.45 10.72 3.71
CA CYS A 475 6.63 10.50 2.52
C CYS A 475 5.17 10.19 2.87
N ALA A 476 4.94 9.28 3.82
CA ALA A 476 3.58 8.89 4.23
C ALA A 476 2.79 10.06 4.84
N LEU A 477 3.45 10.90 5.65
CA LEU A 477 2.87 12.08 6.26
C LEU A 477 2.48 13.16 5.24
N GLU A 478 3.26 13.29 4.17
CA GLU A 478 2.96 14.18 3.05
C GLU A 478 1.96 13.56 2.04
N GLY A 479 1.46 12.34 2.28
CA GLY A 479 0.57 11.64 1.37
C GLY A 479 1.24 11.23 0.06
N GLU A 480 2.57 11.11 0.06
CA GLU A 480 3.36 10.77 -1.11
C GLU A 480 3.53 9.27 -1.27
N ALA A 481 2.95 8.74 -2.35
CA ALA A 481 3.28 7.39 -2.78
C ALA A 481 4.72 7.32 -3.29
N MET A 482 5.54 6.51 -2.62
CA MET A 482 6.90 6.18 -3.02
C MET A 482 6.90 5.38 -4.34
N PRO A 483 8.01 5.38 -5.10
CA PRO A 483 8.15 4.51 -6.27
C PRO A 483 7.89 3.04 -5.93
N ALA A 484 7.44 2.26 -6.91
CA ALA A 484 7.11 0.85 -6.68
C ALA A 484 8.30 0.06 -6.11
N LYS A 485 8.00 -0.81 -5.15
CA LYS A 485 9.00 -1.65 -4.46
C LYS A 485 10.12 -0.81 -3.83
N SER A 486 9.74 0.28 -3.17
CA SER A 486 10.69 1.10 -2.38
C SER A 486 10.94 0.56 -0.98
N THR A 487 9.98 -0.19 -0.44
CA THR A 487 10.04 -0.72 0.92
C THR A 487 9.83 -2.22 0.93
N TRP A 488 10.68 -2.93 1.68
CA TRP A 488 10.44 -4.32 2.02
C TRP A 488 10.77 -4.55 3.50
N PHE A 489 9.72 -4.54 4.31
CA PHE A 489 9.83 -4.72 5.76
C PHE A 489 9.90 -6.20 6.11
N ARG A 490 10.83 -6.54 7.02
CA ARG A 490 11.00 -7.91 7.52
C ARG A 490 11.37 -7.93 9.02
N PRO A 491 10.96 -8.97 9.77
CA PRO A 491 10.02 -10.02 9.36
C PRO A 491 8.60 -9.46 9.15
N LYS A 492 7.67 -10.30 8.64
CA LYS A 492 6.26 -9.94 8.42
C LYS A 492 5.35 -10.88 9.22
N PRO A 493 4.18 -10.40 9.72
CA PRO A 493 3.20 -11.28 10.34
C PRO A 493 2.64 -12.28 9.32
N ARG A 494 2.43 -13.53 9.76
CA ARG A 494 1.85 -14.59 8.93
C ARG A 494 0.33 -14.49 8.87
N ALA A 495 -0.24 -14.92 7.76
CA ALA A 495 -1.68 -15.10 7.62
C ALA A 495 -2.14 -16.37 8.35
N GLY A 496 -3.38 -16.38 8.82
CA GLY A 496 -4.00 -17.57 9.44
C GLY A 496 -3.62 -17.85 10.89
N VAL A 497 -2.69 -17.09 11.47
CA VAL A 497 -2.28 -17.28 12.88
C VAL A 497 -3.35 -16.76 13.84
N VAL A 498 -3.71 -15.49 13.69
CA VAL A 498 -4.82 -14.83 14.38
C VAL A 498 -5.63 -14.10 13.31
N MET A 499 -6.91 -14.39 13.24
CA MET A 499 -7.83 -13.83 12.25
C MET A 499 -8.98 -13.10 12.95
N ARG A 500 -9.68 -12.24 12.24
CA ARG A 500 -10.86 -11.53 12.77
C ARG A 500 -12.05 -11.78 11.86
N SER A 501 -13.13 -12.34 12.39
CA SER A 501 -14.40 -12.45 11.66
C SER A 501 -15.03 -11.07 11.46
N LEU A 502 -15.64 -10.84 10.29
CA LEU A 502 -16.41 -9.64 9.97
C LEU A 502 -17.89 -9.76 10.37
N ASP A 503 -18.37 -10.99 10.59
CA ASP A 503 -19.75 -11.27 11.00
C ASP A 503 -19.96 -11.07 12.51
N SER A 504 -18.87 -11.12 13.26
CA SER A 504 -18.85 -10.94 14.70
C SER A 504 -18.92 -9.44 14.98
N GLY A 505 -20.12 -8.96 15.30
CA GLY A 505 -20.33 -7.56 15.68
C GLY A 505 -19.30 -7.12 16.73
N THR A 506 -18.60 -6.03 16.45
CA THR A 506 -17.72 -5.33 17.39
C THR A 506 -18.25 -3.93 17.65
#